data_AF-A0A257VSR4-F1
#
_entry.id   AF-A0A257VSR4-F1
#
_cell.length_a   1.000
_cell.length_b   1.000
_cell.length_c   1.000
_cell.angle_alpha   90.00
_cell.angle_beta   90.00
_cell.angle_gamma   90.00
#
_symmetry.space_group_name_H-M   'P 1'
#
loop_
_entity.id
_entity.type
_entity.pdbx_description
1 polymer ?
#
loop_
_entity_poly.entity_id
_entity_poly.type
_entity_poly.pdbx_seq_one_letter_code
_entity_poly.pdbx_strand_id
1 'polypeptide(L)'
;GIAPAAPRPAASSSTVPTPPAAPVRAEAPVRPATTSSIPGDPAALQSLLVKVTLKPGEPVPAEWPFADRFSGHLSIDMLLNPDDRREQLAAIMTAPTNERFSQVIANRVWRRYLGRGLVEPVDDWETYKPSHPELLTYLEREFVASGYDLKALARLILSSHIYQRQTNVAAGIDERQAQLLAGPPPRRMTAEQVVDSLFTVSGKPVNIEPMNIDVDGMRSYESSINLGSVRRAWQLTSMSNERDRPSLSLPGAQTVVDVLETFGWRATRPDPLTIRPQETTVLQPAILANGVVAKRVTQFSDDSRFTELALEDLSLDGFIEELCQTLLTRPPTADERTWFRSILA
;
A
#
# COMPACT_ATOMS: atom_id res chain seq x y z
N GLY A 1 -56.29 49.79 1.98
CA GLY A 1 -56.47 50.87 2.96
C GLY A 1 -56.46 50.30 4.35
N ILE A 2 -55.43 50.64 5.13
CA ILE A 2 -55.38 50.81 6.58
C ILE A 2 -54.34 51.92 6.80
N ALA A 3 -54.66 52.86 7.67
CA ALA A 3 -54.03 54.16 7.88
C ALA A 3 -52.70 54.07 8.68
N PRO A 4 -51.91 55.17 8.79
CA PRO A 4 -50.57 55.19 9.35
C PRO A 4 -50.58 55.33 10.89
N ALA A 5 -49.51 54.90 11.56
CA ALA A 5 -49.29 55.14 12.99
C ALA A 5 -48.11 56.11 13.20
N ALA A 6 -48.33 57.03 14.13
CA ALA A 6 -47.58 58.24 14.47
C ALA A 6 -46.17 58.01 15.08
N PRO A 7 -45.32 59.06 15.19
CA PRO A 7 -43.90 58.93 15.48
C PRO A 7 -43.61 58.78 16.98
N ARG A 8 -42.49 58.14 17.31
CA ARG A 8 -41.91 58.14 18.66
C ARG A 8 -40.58 58.90 18.71
N PRO A 9 -40.25 59.51 19.87
CA PRO A 9 -39.39 60.69 19.96
C PRO A 9 -37.88 60.36 19.98
N ALA A 10 -37.11 61.42 19.73
CA ALA A 10 -35.66 61.44 19.67
C ALA A 10 -34.97 60.87 20.91
N ALA A 11 -33.98 60.01 20.68
CA ALA A 11 -32.89 59.76 21.62
C ALA A 11 -31.64 60.49 21.12
N SER A 12 -31.11 61.32 22.00
CA SER A 12 -29.96 62.20 21.84
C SER A 12 -28.66 61.47 21.46
N SER A 13 -27.88 62.17 20.65
CA SER A 13 -26.53 61.87 20.19
C SER A 13 -25.55 61.41 21.28
N SER A 14 -24.89 60.27 21.04
CA SER A 14 -23.52 60.05 21.52
C SER A 14 -22.64 59.65 20.33
N THR A 15 -21.83 60.60 19.89
CA THR A 15 -20.78 60.43 18.90
C THR A 15 -19.67 59.60 19.55
N VAL A 16 -19.62 58.30 19.27
CA VAL A 16 -18.49 57.46 19.70
C VAL A 16 -17.35 57.64 18.67
N PRO A 17 -16.18 58.16 19.08
CA PRO A 17 -15.07 58.38 18.16
C PRO A 17 -14.46 57.03 17.73
N THR A 18 -14.19 56.91 16.44
CA THR A 18 -13.45 55.79 15.85
C THR A 18 -12.02 55.79 16.42
N PRO A 19 -11.53 54.68 17.01
CA PRO A 19 -10.15 54.63 17.48
C PRO A 19 -9.19 54.62 16.28
N PRO A 20 -8.00 55.27 16.38
CA PRO A 20 -7.04 55.27 15.29
C PRO A 20 -6.51 53.86 15.03
N ALA A 21 -6.36 53.51 13.75
CA ALA A 21 -5.79 52.23 13.32
C ALA A 21 -4.37 52.08 13.90
N ALA A 22 -4.18 51.06 14.74
CA ALA A 22 -2.86 50.70 15.23
C ALA A 22 -2.00 50.19 14.04
N PRO A 23 -0.72 50.59 13.93
CA PRO A 23 0.17 50.01 12.93
C PRO A 23 0.35 48.53 13.24
N VAL A 24 -0.08 47.66 12.31
CA VAL A 24 0.26 46.24 12.32
C VAL A 24 1.78 46.15 12.24
N ARG A 25 2.43 45.81 13.36
CA ARG A 25 3.86 45.46 13.34
C ARG A 25 4.00 44.27 12.41
N ALA A 26 4.69 44.47 11.29
CA ALA A 26 5.22 43.37 10.50
C ALA A 26 6.28 42.67 11.36
N GLU A 27 5.85 41.72 12.19
CA GLU A 27 6.77 40.81 12.84
C GLU A 27 7.48 40.02 11.76
N ALA A 28 8.82 40.12 11.73
CA ALA A 28 9.64 39.32 10.83
C ALA A 28 9.32 37.83 11.06
N PRO A 29 9.34 36.99 10.01
CA PRO A 29 9.03 35.57 10.15
C PRO A 29 9.94 34.97 11.22
N VAL A 30 9.33 34.48 12.30
CA VAL A 30 10.03 33.81 13.38
C VAL A 30 10.76 32.62 12.79
N ARG A 31 12.08 32.67 12.78
CA ARG A 31 12.88 31.49 12.41
C ARG A 31 12.56 30.41 13.43
N PRO A 32 12.11 29.21 13.01
CA PRO A 32 11.89 28.12 13.95
C PRO A 32 13.20 27.86 14.69
N ALA A 33 13.10 27.60 16.00
CA ALA A 33 14.25 27.24 16.80
C ALA A 33 14.97 26.05 16.15
N THR A 34 16.30 26.12 16.07
CA THR A 34 17.15 25.09 15.44
C THR A 34 17.00 23.72 16.10
N THR A 35 16.43 23.68 17.31
CA THR A 35 16.17 22.46 18.08
C THR A 35 14.83 22.57 18.81
N SER A 36 14.10 21.46 18.86
CA SER A 36 12.90 21.34 19.69
C SER A 36 13.30 21.22 21.16
N SER A 37 12.78 22.09 22.03
CA SER A 37 12.92 21.98 23.48
C SER A 37 11.53 21.96 24.10
N ILE A 38 11.26 20.98 24.96
CA ILE A 38 10.03 20.94 25.75
C ILE A 38 10.23 21.87 26.96
N PRO A 39 9.43 22.94 27.12
CA PRO A 39 9.47 23.74 28.33
C PRO A 39 8.90 22.90 29.48
N GLY A 40 9.69 22.65 30.52
CA GLY A 40 9.27 21.86 31.67
C GLY A 40 9.88 22.36 32.96
N ASP A 41 9.05 22.47 34.00
CA ASP A 41 9.47 22.80 35.36
C ASP A 41 10.31 21.64 35.94
N PRO A 42 11.41 21.85 36.68
CA PRO A 42 12.34 20.79 37.08
C PRO A 42 11.69 19.64 37.87
N ALA A 43 10.61 19.92 38.60
CA ALA A 43 9.83 18.90 39.32
C ALA A 43 8.98 18.03 38.38
N ALA A 44 8.45 18.59 37.30
CA ALA A 44 7.68 17.87 36.29
C ALA A 44 8.57 16.97 35.42
N LEU A 45 9.84 17.33 35.22
CA LEU A 45 10.82 16.52 34.50
C LEU A 45 11.30 15.29 35.29
N GLN A 46 11.21 15.32 36.63
CA GLN A 46 11.62 14.21 37.51
C GLN A 46 10.61 13.06 37.56
N SER A 47 9.33 13.31 37.27
CA SER A 47 8.26 12.31 37.26
C SER A 47 8.08 11.60 35.91
N LEU A 48 8.82 12.02 34.88
CA LEU A 48 8.80 11.37 33.57
C LEU A 48 9.54 10.03 33.61
N LEU A 49 8.93 8.99 33.02
CA LEU A 49 9.58 7.69 32.80
C LEU A 49 10.88 7.82 31.98
N VAL A 50 10.92 8.80 31.08
CA VAL A 50 12.09 9.14 30.28
C VAL A 50 12.82 10.30 30.95
N LYS A 51 13.94 10.00 31.62
CA LYS A 51 14.81 11.03 32.20
C LYS A 51 15.61 11.68 31.08
N VAL A 52 15.37 12.97 30.85
CA VAL A 52 16.19 13.76 29.90
C VAL A 52 17.54 14.01 30.56
N THR A 53 18.57 13.30 30.11
CA THR A 53 19.94 13.37 30.65
C THR A 53 20.77 14.49 30.04
N LEU A 54 20.34 15.06 28.91
CA LEU A 54 21.07 16.08 28.17
C LEU A 54 20.53 17.48 28.45
N LYS A 55 21.42 18.45 28.66
CA LYS A 55 21.01 19.84 28.85
C LYS A 55 20.63 20.48 27.50
N PRO A 56 19.62 21.37 27.45
CA PRO A 56 19.33 22.13 26.24
C PRO A 56 20.57 22.90 25.75
N GLY A 57 20.92 22.72 24.47
CA GLY A 57 22.10 23.35 23.85
C GLY A 57 23.42 22.59 24.03
N GLU A 58 23.42 21.44 24.71
CA GLU A 58 24.59 20.57 24.81
C GLU A 58 24.90 19.91 23.45
N PRO A 59 26.11 20.10 22.88
CA PRO A 59 26.47 19.48 21.62
C PRO A 59 26.62 17.97 21.82
N VAL A 60 25.71 17.19 21.24
CA VAL A 60 25.81 15.72 21.23
C VAL A 60 26.67 15.31 20.04
N PRO A 61 27.79 14.60 20.24
CA PRO A 61 28.54 14.03 19.14
C PRO A 61 27.64 13.02 18.42
N ALA A 62 27.59 13.10 17.09
CA ALA A 62 26.83 12.14 16.30
C ALA A 62 27.57 10.81 16.30
N GLU A 63 27.17 9.91 17.18
CA GLU A 63 27.70 8.55 17.27
C GLU A 63 26.63 7.55 16.82
N TRP A 64 27.05 6.52 16.09
CA TRP A 64 26.15 5.46 15.65
C TRP A 64 25.86 4.52 16.83
N PRO A 65 24.62 4.46 17.35
CA PRO A 65 24.32 3.74 18.59
C PRO A 65 24.34 2.21 18.44
N PHE A 66 24.48 1.70 17.22
CA PHE A 66 24.46 0.26 16.92
C PHE A 66 25.80 -0.22 16.33
N ALA A 67 26.91 0.38 16.76
CA ALA A 67 28.25 0.01 16.29
C ALA A 67 28.58 -1.47 16.58
N ASP A 68 28.04 -2.03 17.67
CA ASP A 68 28.13 -3.45 18.03
C ASP A 68 27.47 -4.40 17.01
N ARG A 69 26.47 -3.90 16.26
CA ARG A 69 25.76 -4.66 15.22
C ARG A 69 26.44 -4.57 13.86
N PHE A 70 27.52 -3.80 13.75
CA PHE A 70 28.30 -3.63 12.55
C PHE A 70 29.73 -4.11 12.80
N SER A 71 30.08 -5.27 12.27
CA SER A 71 31.42 -5.86 12.41
C SER A 71 32.44 -5.33 11.39
N GLY A 72 32.05 -4.40 10.51
CA GLY A 72 32.89 -3.85 9.45
C GLY A 72 33.49 -2.48 9.78
N HIS A 73 34.57 -2.11 9.07
CA HIS A 73 34.97 -0.72 8.90
C HIS A 73 34.61 -0.30 7.49
N LEU A 74 33.83 0.77 7.34
CA LEU A 74 33.68 1.39 6.02
C LEU A 74 34.95 2.12 5.68
N SER A 75 35.50 1.81 4.53
CA SER A 75 36.58 2.60 3.97
C SER A 75 36.00 3.95 3.57
N ILE A 76 36.45 5.01 4.25
CA ILE A 76 36.02 6.40 4.01
C ILE A 76 36.21 6.80 2.54
N ASP A 77 37.18 6.18 1.87
CA ASP A 77 37.50 6.36 0.46
C ASP A 77 36.37 5.94 -0.52
N MET A 78 35.35 5.22 -0.04
CA MET A 78 34.17 4.87 -0.85
C MET A 78 33.09 5.96 -0.85
N LEU A 79 33.21 6.98 0.01
CA LEU A 79 32.24 8.07 0.12
C LEU A 79 32.64 9.22 -0.80
N LEU A 80 31.67 9.76 -1.54
CA LEU A 80 31.81 10.97 -2.34
C LEU A 80 32.01 12.20 -1.46
N ASN A 81 31.28 12.28 -0.34
CA ASN A 81 31.46 13.29 0.69
C ASN A 81 31.61 12.65 2.08
N PRO A 82 32.86 12.47 2.55
CA PRO A 82 33.14 11.94 3.88
C PRO A 82 32.51 12.72 5.04
N ASP A 83 32.16 14.00 4.86
CA ASP A 83 31.55 14.82 5.92
C ASP A 83 30.01 14.75 5.94
N ASP A 84 29.37 14.17 4.91
CA ASP A 84 27.92 14.00 4.89
C ASP A 84 27.48 12.78 5.70
N ARG A 85 26.84 13.06 6.84
CA ARG A 85 26.31 12.02 7.75
C ARG A 85 25.25 11.13 7.10
N ARG A 86 24.47 11.64 6.13
CA ARG A 86 23.48 10.83 5.42
C ARG A 86 24.15 9.81 4.52
N GLU A 87 25.26 10.20 3.89
CA GLU A 87 26.03 9.33 3.03
C GLU A 87 26.76 8.26 3.84
N GLN A 88 27.41 8.65 4.94
CA GLN A 88 28.01 7.71 5.89
C GLN A 88 26.99 6.67 6.37
N LEU A 89 25.79 7.13 6.78
CA LEU A 89 24.72 6.24 7.23
C LEU A 89 24.25 5.29 6.13
N ALA A 90 24.00 5.81 4.92
CA ALA A 90 23.58 5.00 3.79
C ALA A 90 24.61 3.89 3.50
N ALA A 91 25.90 4.24 3.49
CA ALA A 91 26.97 3.29 3.27
C ALA A 91 27.04 2.22 4.37
N ILE A 92 26.87 2.58 5.65
CA ILE A 92 26.77 1.62 6.77
C ILE A 92 25.60 0.67 6.58
N MET A 93 24.43 1.22 6.23
CA MET A 93 23.22 0.42 6.10
C MET A 93 23.30 -0.59 4.96
N THR A 94 23.89 -0.22 3.82
CA THR A 94 23.97 -1.07 2.62
C THR A 94 25.28 -1.86 2.51
N ALA A 95 26.19 -1.73 3.47
CA ALA A 95 27.45 -2.45 3.44
C ALA A 95 27.21 -3.98 3.44
N PRO A 96 27.97 -4.77 2.66
CA PRO A 96 27.87 -6.23 2.65
C PRO A 96 28.13 -6.89 4.02
N THR A 97 28.89 -6.23 4.88
CA THR A 97 29.15 -6.66 6.27
C THR A 97 27.93 -6.52 7.18
N ASN A 98 26.93 -5.72 6.78
CA ASN A 98 25.66 -5.60 7.48
C ASN A 98 24.69 -6.70 7.03
N GLU A 99 24.86 -7.91 7.58
CA GLU A 99 24.00 -9.06 7.27
C GLU A 99 22.52 -8.81 7.62
N ARG A 100 22.24 -7.94 8.60
CA ARG A 100 20.85 -7.69 9.03
C ARG A 100 20.02 -7.08 7.91
N PHE A 101 20.59 -6.18 7.12
CA PHE A 101 19.88 -5.56 6.00
C PHE A 101 19.47 -6.60 4.95
N SER A 102 20.43 -7.42 4.50
CA SER A 102 20.21 -8.46 3.49
C SER A 102 19.29 -9.58 4.01
N GLN A 103 19.43 -10.01 5.26
CA GLN A 103 18.55 -10.99 5.90
C GLN A 103 17.10 -10.48 5.99
N VAL A 104 16.88 -9.22 6.38
CA VAL A 104 15.54 -8.62 6.48
C VAL A 104 14.86 -8.59 5.11
N ILE A 105 15.56 -8.15 4.06
CA ILE A 105 15.01 -8.13 2.71
C ILE A 105 14.73 -9.55 2.22
N ALA A 106 15.67 -10.48 2.39
CA ALA A 106 15.49 -11.87 2.00
C ALA A 106 14.27 -12.51 2.67
N ASN A 107 14.08 -12.28 3.97
CA ASN A 107 12.93 -12.77 4.72
C ASN A 107 11.60 -12.15 4.23
N ARG A 108 11.59 -10.84 3.89
CA ARG A 108 10.40 -10.16 3.34
C ARG A 108 10.01 -10.71 1.98
N VAL A 109 10.99 -10.93 1.09
CA VAL A 109 10.76 -11.54 -0.23
C VAL A 109 10.28 -12.99 -0.07
N TRP A 110 10.91 -13.75 0.83
CA TRP A 110 10.49 -15.11 1.17
C TRP A 110 9.03 -15.17 1.62
N ARG A 111 8.65 -14.36 2.63
CA ARG A 111 7.26 -14.26 3.09
C ARG A 111 6.30 -13.86 1.96
N ARG A 112 6.72 -12.95 1.07
CA ARG A 112 5.88 -12.50 -0.04
C ARG A 112 5.50 -13.64 -0.98
N TYR A 113 6.34 -14.66 -1.15
CA TYR A 113 6.05 -15.80 -2.02
C TYR A 113 5.51 -17.01 -1.26
N LEU A 114 6.10 -17.36 -0.12
CA LEU A 114 5.76 -18.54 0.67
C LEU A 114 4.76 -18.26 1.80
N GLY A 115 4.22 -17.05 1.90
CA GLY A 115 3.14 -16.70 2.84
C GLY A 115 3.57 -16.52 4.30
N ARG A 116 4.67 -17.14 4.74
CA ARG A 116 5.24 -17.01 6.08
C ARG A 116 6.73 -16.70 6.02
N GLY A 117 7.20 -15.78 6.87
CA GLY A 117 8.62 -15.46 7.01
C GLY A 117 9.40 -16.58 7.73
N LEU A 118 10.70 -16.66 7.44
CA LEU A 118 11.64 -17.43 8.25
C LEU A 118 11.76 -16.84 9.66
N VAL A 119 11.70 -15.51 9.76
CA VAL A 119 11.41 -14.76 10.98
C VAL A 119 10.00 -14.20 10.86
N GLU A 120 9.12 -14.53 11.81
CA GLU A 120 7.73 -14.06 11.85
C GLU A 120 7.37 -13.63 13.28
N PRO A 121 6.83 -12.41 13.50
CA PRO A 121 6.51 -11.38 12.52
C PRO A 121 7.73 -10.81 11.77
N VAL A 122 7.56 -10.43 10.49
CA VAL A 122 8.69 -9.97 9.65
C VAL A 122 9.35 -8.67 10.08
N ASP A 123 8.67 -7.90 10.93
CA ASP A 123 9.14 -6.62 11.43
C ASP A 123 9.75 -6.72 12.84
N ASP A 124 9.54 -7.83 13.56
CA ASP A 124 10.09 -8.05 14.91
C ASP A 124 11.29 -9.01 14.86
N TRP A 125 12.47 -8.42 14.73
CA TRP A 125 13.76 -9.13 14.74
C TRP A 125 14.46 -9.12 16.11
N GLU A 126 13.82 -8.54 17.12
CA GLU A 126 14.38 -8.44 18.46
C GLU A 126 13.89 -9.60 19.33
N THR A 127 12.59 -9.88 19.25
CA THR A 127 11.94 -10.92 20.04
C THR A 127 12.05 -12.30 19.38
N TYR A 128 11.93 -12.34 18.04
CA TYR A 128 11.80 -13.60 17.28
C TYR A 128 13.10 -14.00 16.60
N LYS A 129 13.37 -15.31 16.63
CA LYS A 129 14.53 -15.92 15.97
C LYS A 129 14.14 -16.58 14.64
N PRO A 130 15.08 -16.67 13.68
CA PRO A 130 14.85 -17.42 12.45
C PRO A 130 14.51 -18.88 12.74
N SER A 131 13.44 -19.38 12.12
CA SER A 131 13.07 -20.80 12.16
C SER A 131 14.13 -21.69 11.52
N HIS A 132 14.72 -21.24 10.41
CA HIS A 132 15.77 -21.93 9.66
C HIS A 132 16.94 -20.96 9.41
N PRO A 133 17.85 -20.80 10.39
CA PRO A 133 18.92 -19.79 10.30
C PRO A 133 19.87 -20.04 9.13
N GLU A 134 20.23 -21.31 8.86
CA GLU A 134 21.13 -21.66 7.75
C GLU A 134 20.55 -21.29 6.38
N LEU A 135 19.24 -21.52 6.19
CA LEU A 135 18.54 -21.12 4.97
C LEU A 135 18.48 -19.60 4.82
N LEU A 136 18.24 -18.87 5.91
CA LEU A 136 18.22 -17.42 5.89
C LEU A 136 19.60 -16.85 5.50
N THR A 137 20.68 -17.37 6.09
CA THR A 137 22.05 -17.01 5.73
C THR A 137 22.38 -17.37 4.28
N TYR A 138 21.90 -18.51 3.78
CA TYR A 138 22.07 -18.86 2.36
C TYR A 138 21.41 -17.84 1.43
N LEU A 139 20.13 -17.52 1.67
CA LEU A 139 19.38 -16.55 0.85
C LEU A 139 20.00 -15.15 0.91
N GLU A 140 20.50 -14.76 2.08
CA GLU A 140 21.21 -13.51 2.28
C GLU A 140 22.49 -13.44 1.44
N ARG A 141 23.33 -14.48 1.49
CA ARG A 141 24.57 -14.54 0.69
C ARG A 141 24.29 -14.48 -0.80
N GLU A 142 23.28 -15.21 -1.28
CA GLU A 142 22.86 -15.17 -2.69
C GLU A 142 22.37 -13.77 -3.08
N PHE A 143 21.63 -13.11 -2.19
CA PHE A 143 21.16 -11.74 -2.42
C PHE A 143 22.31 -10.75 -2.54
N VAL A 144 23.29 -10.81 -1.63
CA VAL A 144 24.50 -9.97 -1.68
C VAL A 144 25.34 -10.29 -2.93
N ALA A 145 25.55 -11.57 -3.24
CA ALA A 145 26.33 -12.02 -4.40
C ALA A 145 25.71 -11.58 -5.74
N SER A 146 24.37 -11.47 -5.81
CA SER A 146 23.65 -10.95 -6.97
C SER A 146 23.73 -9.43 -7.13
N GLY A 147 24.39 -8.71 -6.22
CA GLY A 147 24.40 -7.25 -6.20
C GLY A 147 23.06 -6.66 -5.75
N TYR A 148 22.37 -7.33 -4.83
CA TYR A 148 21.06 -6.95 -4.31
C TYR A 148 19.93 -6.97 -5.37
N ASP A 149 20.00 -7.87 -6.36
CA ASP A 149 18.94 -8.04 -7.36
C ASP A 149 17.75 -8.84 -6.80
N LEU A 150 16.65 -8.14 -6.53
CA LEU A 150 15.39 -8.74 -6.09
C LEU A 150 14.82 -9.77 -7.07
N LYS A 151 15.07 -9.62 -8.39
CA LYS A 151 14.59 -10.58 -9.40
C LYS A 151 15.41 -11.86 -9.36
N ALA A 152 16.73 -11.77 -9.16
CA ALA A 152 17.58 -12.94 -8.98
C ALA A 152 17.15 -13.75 -7.75
N LEU A 153 16.95 -13.08 -6.61
CA LEU A 153 16.48 -13.72 -5.38
C LEU A 153 15.07 -14.32 -5.55
N ALA A 154 14.15 -13.60 -6.20
CA ALA A 154 12.82 -14.13 -6.49
C ALA A 154 12.90 -15.39 -7.38
N ARG A 155 13.72 -15.37 -8.43
CA ARG A 155 13.91 -16.54 -9.30
C ARG A 155 14.42 -17.75 -8.50
N LEU A 156 15.41 -17.55 -7.64
CA LEU A 156 15.95 -18.60 -6.76
C LEU A 156 14.84 -19.25 -5.92
N ILE A 157 14.03 -18.44 -5.24
CA ILE A 157 12.91 -18.91 -4.41
C ILE A 157 11.86 -19.64 -5.25
N LEU A 158 11.44 -19.07 -6.38
CA LEU A 158 10.40 -19.63 -7.25
C LEU A 158 10.84 -20.93 -7.94
N SER A 159 12.15 -21.09 -8.19
CA SER A 159 12.73 -22.33 -8.71
C SER A 159 12.96 -23.42 -7.66
N SER A 160 12.77 -23.11 -6.37
CA SER A 160 13.03 -24.06 -5.30
C SER A 160 11.98 -25.18 -5.23
N HIS A 161 12.40 -26.36 -4.77
CA HIS A 161 11.47 -27.47 -4.51
C HIS A 161 10.38 -27.09 -3.52
N ILE A 162 10.67 -26.26 -2.51
CA ILE A 162 9.68 -25.85 -1.51
C ILE A 162 8.55 -25.07 -2.17
N TYR A 163 8.87 -24.12 -3.06
CA TYR A 163 7.85 -23.34 -3.75
C TYR A 163 7.02 -24.17 -4.75
N GLN A 164 7.65 -25.15 -5.41
CA GLN A 164 7.01 -25.98 -6.44
C GLN A 164 6.22 -27.17 -5.87
N ARG A 165 6.25 -27.40 -4.55
CA ARG A 165 5.43 -28.43 -3.92
C ARG A 165 3.95 -28.08 -3.97
N GLN A 166 3.11 -29.11 -4.02
CA GLN A 166 1.66 -28.94 -3.92
C GLN A 166 1.27 -28.32 -2.57
N THR A 167 0.36 -27.35 -2.60
CA THR A 167 -0.24 -26.79 -1.40
C THR A 167 -1.17 -27.79 -0.75
N ASN A 168 -1.00 -28.04 0.54
CA ASN A 168 -1.96 -28.84 1.32
C ASN A 168 -3.14 -27.96 1.74
N VAL A 169 -4.20 -27.94 0.92
CA VAL A 169 -5.42 -27.16 1.18
C VAL A 169 -6.21 -27.73 2.38
N ALA A 170 -6.12 -29.04 2.62
CA ALA A 170 -6.90 -29.74 3.64
C ALA A 170 -6.42 -29.47 5.08
N ALA A 171 -5.14 -29.11 5.26
CA ALA A 171 -4.56 -28.81 6.57
C ALA A 171 -5.00 -27.45 7.16
N GLY A 172 -5.68 -26.61 6.37
CA GLY A 172 -5.99 -25.24 6.78
C GLY A 172 -4.73 -24.39 6.99
N ILE A 173 -4.88 -23.25 7.67
CA ILE A 173 -3.77 -22.36 8.03
C ILE A 173 -3.25 -22.79 9.42
N ASP A 174 -2.57 -23.94 9.52
CA ASP A 174 -1.87 -24.32 10.75
C ASP A 174 -0.49 -23.66 10.78
N GLU A 175 -0.28 -22.72 11.71
CA GLU A 175 0.98 -21.98 11.87
C GLU A 175 2.17 -22.90 12.16
N ARG A 176 1.96 -24.02 12.87
CA ARG A 176 3.02 -24.97 13.19
C ARG A 176 3.46 -25.74 11.96
N GLN A 177 2.52 -26.13 11.09
CA GLN A 177 2.85 -26.77 9.82
C GLN A 177 3.47 -25.80 8.82
N ALA A 178 3.01 -24.54 8.81
CA ALA A 178 3.61 -23.49 8.01
C ALA A 178 5.08 -23.24 8.42
N GLN A 179 5.41 -23.38 9.71
CA GLN A 179 6.78 -23.30 10.19
C GLN A 179 7.66 -24.45 9.66
N LEU A 180 7.10 -25.64 9.40
CA LEU A 180 7.83 -26.80 8.89
C LEU A 180 8.12 -26.72 7.37
N LEU A 181 7.60 -25.70 6.67
CA LEU A 181 7.82 -25.47 5.24
C LEU A 181 7.50 -26.70 4.36
N ALA A 182 6.45 -27.46 4.72
CA ALA A 182 6.02 -28.63 3.95
C ALA A 182 5.67 -28.26 2.49
N GLY A 183 5.11 -27.07 2.28
CA GLY A 183 4.82 -26.43 1.01
C GLY A 183 4.26 -25.01 1.25
N PRO A 184 3.96 -24.23 0.19
CA PRO A 184 3.35 -22.92 0.35
C PRO A 184 1.94 -23.04 0.93
N PRO A 185 1.62 -22.34 2.05
CA PRO A 185 0.27 -22.31 2.61
C PRO A 185 -0.70 -21.60 1.66
N PRO A 186 -2.00 -21.95 1.69
CA PRO A 186 -3.01 -21.22 0.93
C PRO A 186 -3.08 -19.77 1.43
N ARG A 187 -3.21 -18.83 0.49
CA ARG A 187 -3.19 -17.39 0.76
C ARG A 187 -4.39 -16.74 0.11
N ARG A 188 -5.00 -15.77 0.76
CA ARG A 188 -5.99 -14.95 0.08
C ARG A 188 -5.33 -13.99 -0.89
N MET A 189 -6.02 -13.74 -1.99
CA MET A 189 -5.66 -12.68 -2.93
C MET A 189 -5.79 -11.32 -2.25
N THR A 190 -4.83 -10.45 -2.53
CA THR A 190 -4.95 -9.02 -2.20
C THR A 190 -6.04 -8.38 -3.04
N ALA A 191 -6.60 -7.27 -2.57
CA ALA A 191 -7.60 -6.49 -3.30
C ALA A 191 -7.19 -6.18 -4.75
N GLU A 192 -5.93 -5.76 -4.93
CA GLU A 192 -5.36 -5.44 -6.23
C GLU A 192 -5.27 -6.68 -7.12
N GLN A 193 -4.89 -7.83 -6.56
CA GLN A 193 -4.87 -9.10 -7.31
C GLN A 193 -6.28 -9.50 -7.74
N VAL A 194 -7.30 -9.34 -6.88
CA VAL A 194 -8.70 -9.65 -7.24
C VAL A 194 -9.12 -8.80 -8.44
N VAL A 195 -8.92 -7.49 -8.38
CA VAL A 195 -9.26 -6.57 -9.49
C VAL A 195 -8.46 -6.88 -10.74
N ASP A 196 -7.13 -6.96 -10.65
CA ASP A 196 -6.27 -7.20 -11.80
C ASP A 196 -6.58 -8.55 -12.46
N SER A 197 -6.94 -9.58 -11.69
CA SER A 197 -7.39 -10.87 -12.23
C SER A 197 -8.69 -10.77 -13.00
N LEU A 198 -9.68 -10.01 -12.53
CA LEU A 198 -10.96 -9.83 -13.24
C LEU A 198 -10.77 -9.20 -14.63
N PHE A 199 -9.94 -8.16 -14.71
CA PHE A 199 -9.63 -7.51 -16.00
C PHE A 199 -8.72 -8.37 -16.88
N THR A 200 -7.73 -9.06 -16.30
CA THR A 200 -6.82 -9.94 -17.06
C THR A 200 -7.58 -11.11 -17.70
N VAL A 201 -8.46 -11.76 -16.96
CA VAL A 201 -9.23 -12.93 -17.44
C VAL A 201 -10.28 -12.53 -18.47
N SER A 202 -10.93 -11.37 -18.32
CA SER A 202 -11.86 -10.86 -19.33
C SER A 202 -11.17 -10.30 -20.58
N GLY A 203 -9.84 -10.17 -20.56
CA GLY A 203 -9.07 -9.50 -21.61
C GLY A 203 -9.32 -8.00 -21.73
N LYS A 204 -10.13 -7.43 -20.83
CA LYS A 204 -10.49 -6.01 -20.89
C LYS A 204 -9.36 -5.14 -20.35
N PRO A 205 -9.03 -4.03 -21.02
CA PRO A 205 -8.15 -3.04 -20.42
C PRO A 205 -8.85 -2.43 -19.19
N VAL A 206 -8.05 -2.07 -18.17
CA VAL A 206 -8.51 -1.22 -17.06
C VAL A 206 -8.70 0.19 -17.61
N ASN A 207 -9.76 0.41 -18.38
CA ASN A 207 -10.08 1.71 -18.95
C ASN A 207 -10.92 2.49 -17.93
N ILE A 208 -10.23 3.13 -16.99
CA ILE A 208 -10.83 4.09 -16.06
C ILE A 208 -10.36 5.50 -16.41
N GLU A 209 -11.07 6.50 -15.89
CA GLU A 209 -10.74 7.90 -16.10
C GLU A 209 -9.30 8.21 -15.61
N PRO A 210 -8.60 9.20 -16.20
CA PRO A 210 -7.30 9.63 -15.70
C PRO A 210 -7.38 10.04 -14.23
N MET A 211 -6.38 9.65 -13.46
CA MET A 211 -6.29 10.02 -12.05
C MET A 211 -5.66 11.40 -11.93
N ASN A 212 -6.30 12.28 -11.17
CA ASN A 212 -5.81 13.61 -10.86
C ASN A 212 -5.92 13.86 -9.35
N ILE A 213 -4.91 14.53 -8.80
CA ILE A 213 -4.98 15.12 -7.47
C ILE A 213 -5.16 16.62 -7.68
N ASP A 214 -6.38 17.10 -7.46
CA ASP A 214 -6.62 18.51 -7.17
C ASP A 214 -6.64 18.69 -5.65
N VAL A 215 -5.64 19.38 -5.11
CA VAL A 215 -5.48 19.59 -3.66
C VAL A 215 -6.54 20.54 -3.12
N ASP A 216 -7.01 21.49 -3.94
CA ASP A 216 -7.83 22.61 -3.48
C ASP A 216 -9.12 22.82 -4.31
N GLY A 217 -9.39 21.98 -5.32
CA GLY A 217 -10.59 22.03 -6.18
C GLY A 217 -10.67 23.24 -7.11
N MET A 218 -9.66 24.11 -7.08
CA MET A 218 -9.65 25.43 -7.70
C MET A 218 -8.44 25.62 -8.63
N ARG A 219 -7.58 24.61 -8.76
CA ARG A 219 -6.37 24.70 -9.59
C ARG A 219 -6.74 24.53 -11.06
N SER A 220 -6.12 25.33 -11.92
CA SER A 220 -6.20 25.13 -13.37
C SER A 220 -5.65 23.75 -13.76
N TYR A 221 -6.12 23.18 -14.86
CA TYR A 221 -5.61 21.89 -15.38
C TYR A 221 -4.08 21.83 -15.43
N GLU A 222 -3.42 22.92 -15.84
CA GLU A 222 -1.96 23.04 -15.93
C GLU A 222 -1.21 22.92 -14.58
N SER A 223 -1.88 23.20 -13.46
CA SER A 223 -1.30 23.17 -12.10
C SER A 223 -1.85 22.03 -11.24
N SER A 224 -2.74 21.20 -11.81
CA SER A 224 -3.22 19.97 -11.19
C SER A 224 -2.17 18.87 -11.28
N ILE A 225 -2.08 18.01 -10.26
CA ILE A 225 -1.16 16.86 -10.30
C ILE A 225 -1.85 15.74 -11.07
N ASN A 226 -1.48 15.57 -12.33
CA ASN A 226 -1.95 14.47 -13.17
C ASN A 226 -1.13 13.20 -12.89
N LEU A 227 -1.82 12.11 -12.51
CA LEU A 227 -1.24 10.80 -12.21
C LEU A 227 -1.36 9.81 -13.39
N GLY A 228 -1.93 10.26 -14.51
CA GLY A 228 -2.08 9.49 -15.73
C GLY A 228 -3.25 8.51 -15.69
N SER A 229 -3.30 7.65 -16.71
CA SER A 229 -4.29 6.58 -16.81
C SER A 229 -3.80 5.34 -16.08
N VAL A 230 -4.66 4.81 -15.21
CA VAL A 230 -4.40 3.56 -14.50
C VAL A 230 -4.52 2.39 -15.46
N ARG A 231 -3.58 1.43 -15.36
CA ARG A 231 -3.59 0.15 -16.06
C ARG A 231 -3.62 -1.05 -15.11
N ARG A 232 -3.27 -0.83 -13.83
CA ARG A 232 -3.21 -1.85 -12.77
C ARG A 232 -3.78 -1.28 -11.49
N ALA A 233 -4.46 -2.10 -10.71
CA ALA A 233 -5.14 -1.69 -9.49
C ALA A 233 -4.22 -1.00 -8.46
N TRP A 234 -2.93 -1.37 -8.38
CA TRP A 234 -1.97 -0.74 -7.47
C TRP A 234 -1.66 0.73 -7.81
N GLN A 235 -1.99 1.19 -9.02
CA GLN A 235 -1.79 2.59 -9.43
C GLN A 235 -2.95 3.49 -8.99
N LEU A 236 -4.05 2.92 -8.48
CA LEU A 236 -5.15 3.69 -7.92
C LEU A 236 -4.71 4.42 -6.65
N THR A 237 -5.25 5.63 -6.49
CA THR A 237 -5.04 6.46 -5.31
C THR A 237 -6.38 6.80 -4.67
N SER A 238 -6.32 7.45 -3.51
CA SER A 238 -7.52 8.02 -2.88
C SER A 238 -8.33 8.85 -3.85
N MET A 239 -9.64 8.56 -3.95
CA MET A 239 -10.62 9.43 -4.58
C MET A 239 -11.09 10.56 -3.62
N SER A 240 -10.67 10.50 -2.35
CA SER A 240 -11.16 11.34 -1.26
C SER A 240 -10.57 12.76 -1.21
N ASN A 241 -9.76 13.17 -2.20
CA ASN A 241 -9.43 14.60 -2.35
C ASN A 241 -10.64 15.44 -2.77
N GLU A 242 -11.77 14.81 -3.11
CA GLU A 242 -13.09 15.42 -3.20
C GLU A 242 -13.81 15.50 -1.85
N ARG A 243 -13.08 15.86 -0.79
CA ARG A 243 -13.55 15.83 0.60
C ARG A 243 -14.89 16.55 0.84
N ASP A 244 -15.31 17.44 -0.08
CA ASP A 244 -16.56 18.21 -0.04
C ASP A 244 -17.51 18.02 -1.24
N ARG A 245 -17.22 17.16 -2.23
CA ARG A 245 -18.04 17.08 -3.48
C ARG A 245 -18.19 15.67 -4.07
N PRO A 246 -19.03 14.79 -3.49
CA PRO A 246 -19.32 13.46 -4.05
C PRO A 246 -19.83 13.45 -5.49
N SER A 247 -20.37 14.58 -5.97
CA SER A 247 -20.83 14.75 -7.36
C SER A 247 -19.71 14.83 -8.39
N LEU A 248 -18.44 14.96 -7.96
CA LEU A 248 -17.28 14.95 -8.84
C LEU A 248 -16.67 13.55 -9.00
N SER A 249 -17.16 12.56 -8.22
CA SER A 249 -16.61 11.22 -8.21
C SER A 249 -16.53 10.63 -9.62
N LEU A 250 -15.33 10.20 -10.00
CA LEU A 250 -15.07 9.58 -11.30
C LEU A 250 -15.78 8.22 -11.36
N PRO A 251 -16.86 8.06 -12.15
CA PRO A 251 -17.72 6.89 -12.05
C PRO A 251 -16.99 5.58 -12.36
N GLY A 252 -16.07 5.56 -13.32
CA GLY A 252 -15.27 4.38 -13.64
C GLY A 252 -14.30 4.01 -12.54
N ALA A 253 -13.52 4.96 -12.04
CA ALA A 253 -12.55 4.73 -10.97
C ALA A 253 -13.21 4.30 -9.65
N GLN A 254 -14.34 4.93 -9.27
CA GLN A 254 -15.06 4.59 -8.05
C GLN A 254 -15.50 3.12 -8.04
N THR A 255 -15.97 2.60 -9.18
CA THR A 255 -16.42 1.19 -9.26
C THR A 255 -15.30 0.21 -8.92
N VAL A 256 -14.05 0.52 -9.30
CA VAL A 256 -12.88 -0.30 -8.99
C VAL A 256 -12.46 -0.13 -7.53
N VAL A 257 -12.49 1.09 -7.02
CA VAL A 257 -12.16 1.41 -5.63
C VAL A 257 -13.11 0.71 -4.66
N ASP A 258 -14.40 0.63 -4.96
CA ASP A 258 -15.39 -0.08 -4.11
C ASP A 258 -15.03 -1.55 -3.91
N VAL A 259 -14.56 -2.22 -4.98
CA VAL A 259 -14.05 -3.59 -4.90
C VAL A 259 -12.79 -3.62 -4.04
N LEU A 260 -11.86 -2.69 -4.28
CA LEU A 260 -10.61 -2.66 -3.52
C LEU A 260 -10.86 -2.53 -2.01
N GLU A 261 -11.70 -1.57 -1.61
CA GLU A 261 -12.04 -1.31 -0.20
C GLU A 261 -12.73 -2.50 0.45
N THR A 262 -13.63 -3.18 -0.28
CA THR A 262 -14.29 -4.41 0.21
C THR A 262 -13.31 -5.54 0.51
N PHE A 263 -12.17 -5.56 -0.19
CA PHE A 263 -11.06 -6.49 0.04
C PHE A 263 -9.94 -5.90 0.91
N GLY A 264 -10.25 -4.86 1.68
CA GLY A 264 -9.39 -4.30 2.73
C GLY A 264 -8.35 -3.30 2.25
N TRP A 265 -8.38 -2.89 0.98
CA TRP A 265 -7.58 -1.75 0.50
C TRP A 265 -8.02 -0.47 1.21
N ARG A 266 -7.09 0.49 1.32
CA ARG A 266 -7.37 1.80 1.93
C ARG A 266 -6.76 2.89 1.06
N ALA A 267 -7.53 3.96 0.90
CA ALA A 267 -7.15 5.17 0.20
C ALA A 267 -6.12 6.03 0.95
N THR A 268 -6.02 5.90 2.28
CA THR A 268 -5.28 6.83 3.15
C THR A 268 -3.78 6.54 3.18
N ARG A 269 -2.96 7.47 2.68
CA ARG A 269 -1.49 7.43 2.72
C ARG A 269 -0.76 7.78 4.03
N PRO A 270 -1.36 8.29 5.12
CA PRO A 270 -0.60 8.49 6.36
C PRO A 270 -0.24 7.16 7.06
N ASP A 271 -1.08 6.12 6.94
CA ASP A 271 -0.88 4.81 7.58
C ASP A 271 -1.01 3.67 6.56
N PRO A 272 -0.03 3.50 5.64
CA PRO A 272 0.00 2.33 4.78
C PRO A 272 0.25 1.09 5.65
N LEU A 273 -0.81 0.32 5.92
CA LEU A 273 -0.68 -0.96 6.61
C LEU A 273 -0.01 -1.98 5.69
N THR A 274 1.16 -2.47 6.09
CA THR A 274 1.88 -3.55 5.40
C THR A 274 1.09 -4.87 5.40
N ILE A 275 0.29 -5.09 6.45
CA ILE A 275 -0.56 -6.28 6.62
C ILE A 275 -2.01 -5.80 6.75
N ARG A 276 -2.88 -6.27 5.84
CA ARG A 276 -4.30 -5.92 5.85
C ARG A 276 -5.12 -7.02 6.52
N PRO A 277 -6.19 -6.68 7.27
CA PRO A 277 -7.10 -7.66 7.82
C PRO A 277 -7.70 -8.51 6.69
N GLN A 278 -7.64 -9.82 6.84
CA GLN A 278 -8.20 -10.78 5.90
C GLN A 278 -9.51 -11.37 6.43
N GLU A 279 -10.34 -10.53 7.05
CA GLU A 279 -11.65 -10.97 7.53
C GLU A 279 -12.58 -11.25 6.37
N THR A 280 -13.37 -12.33 6.48
CA THR A 280 -14.47 -12.58 5.56
C THR A 280 -15.62 -11.64 5.87
N THR A 281 -16.06 -10.89 4.87
CA THR A 281 -17.25 -10.05 4.99
C THR A 281 -18.30 -10.51 3.98
N VAL A 282 -19.58 -10.31 4.29
CA VAL A 282 -20.68 -10.62 3.35
C VAL A 282 -20.60 -9.74 2.09
N LEU A 283 -19.96 -8.57 2.19
CA LEU A 283 -19.75 -7.65 1.08
C LEU A 283 -18.83 -8.24 0.00
N GLN A 284 -17.84 -9.05 0.36
CA GLN A 284 -16.89 -9.66 -0.60
C GLN A 284 -17.59 -10.51 -1.68
N PRO A 285 -18.41 -11.52 -1.34
CA PRO A 285 -19.16 -12.25 -2.37
C PRO A 285 -20.24 -11.38 -3.02
N ALA A 286 -20.88 -10.48 -2.28
CA ALA A 286 -21.95 -9.63 -2.83
C ALA A 286 -21.44 -8.69 -3.93
N ILE A 287 -20.27 -8.06 -3.74
CA ILE A 287 -19.68 -7.14 -4.71
C ILE A 287 -19.11 -7.88 -5.92
N LEU A 288 -18.58 -9.09 -5.74
CA LEU A 288 -18.15 -9.92 -6.87
C LEU A 288 -19.33 -10.44 -7.70
N ALA A 289 -20.48 -10.73 -7.07
CA ALA A 289 -21.66 -11.21 -7.79
C ALA A 289 -22.46 -10.09 -8.46
N ASN A 290 -22.57 -8.93 -7.82
CA ASN A 290 -23.51 -7.88 -8.23
C ASN A 290 -22.85 -6.51 -8.53
N GLY A 291 -21.57 -6.36 -8.22
CA GLY A 291 -20.84 -5.11 -8.37
C GLY A 291 -20.70 -4.67 -9.83
N VAL A 292 -20.54 -3.36 -10.02
CA VAL A 292 -20.45 -2.76 -11.36
C VAL A 292 -19.23 -3.28 -12.12
N VAL A 293 -18.08 -3.44 -11.46
CA VAL A 293 -16.88 -4.02 -12.07
C VAL A 293 -17.13 -5.44 -12.55
N ALA A 294 -17.76 -6.28 -11.73
CA ALA A 294 -18.07 -7.67 -12.09
C ALA A 294 -18.97 -7.73 -13.34
N LYS A 295 -20.03 -6.91 -13.38
CA LYS A 295 -20.90 -6.79 -14.55
C LYS A 295 -20.12 -6.28 -15.77
N ARG A 296 -19.28 -5.26 -15.59
CA ARG A 296 -18.46 -4.68 -16.65
C ARG A 296 -17.51 -5.70 -17.26
N VAL A 297 -16.85 -6.56 -16.46
CA VAL A 297 -15.90 -7.56 -16.98
C VAL A 297 -16.58 -8.78 -17.61
N THR A 298 -17.80 -9.11 -17.16
CA THR A 298 -18.55 -10.28 -17.67
C THR A 298 -19.46 -9.98 -18.85
N GLN A 299 -19.87 -8.72 -19.04
CA GLN A 299 -20.72 -8.32 -20.17
C GLN A 299 -19.96 -8.41 -21.50
N PHE A 300 -20.62 -8.93 -22.53
CA PHE A 300 -20.08 -8.87 -23.90
C PHE A 300 -19.96 -7.41 -24.36
N SER A 301 -18.80 -7.11 -24.92
CA SER A 301 -18.42 -5.82 -25.49
C SER A 301 -17.23 -5.99 -26.44
N ASP A 302 -17.01 -5.02 -27.31
CA ASP A 302 -15.98 -5.06 -28.36
C ASP A 302 -14.55 -5.13 -27.82
N ASP A 303 -14.33 -4.80 -26.56
CA ASP A 303 -13.04 -4.84 -25.86
C ASP A 303 -12.85 -6.07 -24.96
N SER A 304 -13.72 -7.09 -25.09
CA SER A 304 -13.72 -8.29 -24.26
C SER A 304 -13.19 -9.51 -25.01
N ARG A 305 -12.24 -10.24 -24.41
CA ARG A 305 -11.77 -11.52 -24.94
C ARG A 305 -12.90 -12.56 -25.03
N PHE A 306 -13.88 -12.48 -24.13
CA PHE A 306 -15.04 -13.39 -24.19
C PHE A 306 -15.90 -13.15 -25.43
N THR A 307 -16.04 -11.90 -25.88
CA THR A 307 -16.77 -11.58 -27.10
C THR A 307 -16.00 -12.07 -28.31
N GLU A 308 -14.69 -11.83 -28.35
CA GLU A 308 -13.83 -12.34 -29.42
C GLU A 308 -13.93 -13.86 -29.54
N LEU A 309 -13.82 -14.58 -28.40
CA LEU A 309 -13.92 -16.03 -28.36
C LEU A 309 -15.30 -16.53 -28.83
N ALA A 310 -16.37 -15.79 -28.52
CA ALA A 310 -17.73 -16.14 -28.95
C ALA A 310 -17.99 -15.86 -30.45
N LEU A 311 -17.16 -15.02 -31.08
CA LEU A 311 -17.22 -14.73 -32.52
C LEU A 311 -16.33 -15.68 -33.34
N GLU A 312 -15.45 -16.45 -32.70
CA GLU A 312 -14.67 -17.50 -33.36
C GLU A 312 -15.58 -18.68 -33.76
N ASP A 313 -15.29 -19.32 -34.90
CA ASP A 313 -16.03 -20.48 -35.41
C ASP A 313 -15.65 -21.76 -34.62
N LEU A 314 -15.99 -21.77 -33.34
CA LEU A 314 -15.74 -22.87 -32.41
C LEU A 314 -17.01 -23.69 -32.20
N SER A 315 -16.84 -25.00 -32.00
CA SER A 315 -17.93 -25.81 -31.46
C SER A 315 -18.25 -25.37 -30.03
N LEU A 316 -19.48 -25.60 -29.57
CA LEU A 316 -19.89 -25.28 -28.20
C LEU A 316 -18.93 -25.88 -27.14
N ASP A 317 -18.44 -27.10 -27.39
CA ASP A 317 -17.46 -27.75 -26.52
C ASP A 317 -16.10 -27.08 -26.56
N GLY A 318 -15.64 -26.67 -27.74
CA GLY A 318 -14.39 -25.92 -27.90
C GLY A 318 -14.45 -24.59 -27.16
N PHE A 319 -15.57 -23.87 -27.28
CA PHE A 319 -15.80 -22.62 -26.55
C PHE A 319 -15.77 -22.83 -25.02
N ILE A 320 -16.47 -23.85 -24.51
CA ILE A 320 -16.48 -24.18 -23.07
C ILE A 320 -15.05 -24.52 -22.59
N GLU A 321 -14.30 -25.26 -23.38
CA GLU A 321 -12.94 -25.67 -23.03
C GLU A 321 -11.99 -24.46 -22.93
N GLU A 322 -11.99 -23.58 -23.92
CA GLU A 322 -11.20 -22.33 -23.91
C GLU A 322 -11.59 -21.41 -22.74
N LEU A 323 -12.91 -21.29 -22.47
CA LEU A 323 -13.42 -20.49 -21.36
C LEU A 323 -12.95 -21.04 -20.01
N CYS A 324 -13.02 -22.36 -19.80
CA CYS A 324 -12.52 -23.01 -18.59
C CYS A 324 -11.00 -22.93 -18.46
N GLN A 325 -10.24 -23.06 -19.56
CA GLN A 325 -8.79 -22.86 -19.51
C GLN A 325 -8.45 -21.41 -19.11
N THR A 326 -9.18 -20.43 -19.61
CA THR A 326 -8.96 -19.02 -19.28
C THR A 326 -9.32 -18.69 -17.83
N LEU A 327 -10.45 -19.20 -17.33
CA LEU A 327 -10.97 -18.88 -15.99
C LEU A 327 -10.37 -19.74 -14.88
N LEU A 328 -10.24 -21.04 -15.12
CA LEU A 328 -9.88 -22.04 -14.12
C LEU A 328 -8.45 -22.57 -14.31
N THR A 329 -7.76 -22.20 -15.39
CA THR A 329 -6.43 -22.72 -15.76
C THR A 329 -6.37 -24.24 -15.89
N ARG A 330 -7.52 -24.87 -16.18
CA ARG A 330 -7.68 -26.31 -16.37
C ARG A 330 -8.87 -26.61 -17.29
N PRO A 331 -8.91 -27.80 -17.93
CA PRO A 331 -10.10 -28.21 -18.67
C PRO A 331 -11.33 -28.41 -17.75
N PRO A 332 -12.55 -28.31 -18.30
CA PRO A 332 -13.78 -28.56 -17.57
C PRO A 332 -13.89 -30.04 -17.16
N THR A 333 -14.48 -30.30 -16.00
CA THR A 333 -14.91 -31.66 -15.63
C THR A 333 -16.13 -32.10 -16.46
N ALA A 334 -16.48 -33.39 -16.44
CA ALA A 334 -17.65 -33.90 -17.15
C ALA A 334 -18.96 -33.24 -16.66
N ASP A 335 -19.08 -33.02 -15.35
CA ASP A 335 -20.24 -32.38 -14.74
C ASP A 335 -20.32 -30.89 -15.12
N GLU A 336 -19.19 -30.17 -15.07
CA GLU A 336 -19.10 -28.77 -15.49
C GLU A 336 -19.46 -28.61 -16.98
N ARG A 337 -18.93 -29.49 -17.84
CA ARG A 337 -19.24 -29.48 -19.28
C ARG A 337 -20.75 -29.67 -19.52
N THR A 338 -21.37 -30.60 -18.81
CA THR A 338 -22.81 -30.86 -18.91
C THR A 338 -23.62 -29.65 -18.45
N TRP A 339 -23.22 -29.04 -17.33
CA TRP A 339 -23.86 -27.85 -16.80
C TRP A 339 -23.74 -26.64 -17.75
N PHE A 340 -22.55 -26.34 -18.25
CA PHE A 340 -22.34 -25.23 -19.19
C PHE A 340 -23.13 -25.40 -20.48
N ARG A 341 -23.20 -26.62 -21.04
CA ARG A 341 -24.04 -26.90 -22.20
C ARG A 341 -25.51 -26.59 -21.93
N SER A 342 -26.03 -26.88 -20.74
CA SER A 342 -27.44 -26.62 -20.41
C SER A 342 -27.80 -25.14 -20.35
N ILE A 343 -26.81 -24.26 -20.17
CA ILE A 343 -26.99 -22.80 -20.08
C ILE A 343 -26.76 -22.12 -21.42
N LEU A 344 -25.83 -22.64 -22.23
CA LEU A 344 -25.37 -22.02 -23.48
C LEU A 344 -26.02 -22.59 -24.75
N ALA A 345 -26.69 -23.75 -24.66
CA ALA A 345 -27.52 -24.31 -25.74
C ALA A 345 -28.93 -23.71 -25.69
#